data_AF-A0A1Q6ELK4-F1
#
_entry.id   AF-A0A1Q6ELK4-F1
#
_cell.length_a   1.000
_cell.length_b   1.000
_cell.length_c   1.000
_cell.angle_alpha   90.00
_cell.angle_beta   90.00
_cell.angle_gamma   90.00
#
_symmetry.space_group_name_H-M   'P 1'
#
loop_
_entity.id
_entity.type
_entity.pdbx_description
1 polymer ?
#
loop_
_entity_poly.entity_id
_entity_poly.type
_entity_poly.pdbx_seq_one_letter_code
_entity_poly.pdbx_strand_id
1 'polypeptide(L)' 'MTAGYLAIYIKLSDLCGEAAEVTEMDYGGSAVNEVNSEFDSALGKAQDEVMKLAVMSMTENLCTLSNNTEL' A
#
# COMPACT_ATOMS: atom_id res chain seq x y z
N MET A 1 -8.61 -7.94 -10.96
CA MET A 1 -8.47 -6.57 -10.43
C MET A 1 -7.74 -6.54 -9.09
N THR A 2 -8.12 -7.39 -8.12
CA THR A 2 -7.43 -7.58 -6.82
C THR A 2 -5.90 -7.65 -6.88
N ALA A 3 -5.32 -8.43 -7.79
CA ALA A 3 -3.86 -8.55 -7.92
C ALA A 3 -3.16 -7.22 -8.25
N GLY A 4 -3.85 -6.31 -8.96
CA GLY A 4 -3.33 -4.98 -9.25
C GLY A 4 -3.25 -4.09 -8.01
N TYR A 5 -4.24 -4.16 -7.12
CA TYR A 5 -4.21 -3.42 -5.85
C TYR A 5 -3.10 -3.92 -4.93
N LEU A 6 -2.90 -5.23 -4.84
CA LEU A 6 -1.79 -5.79 -4.05
C LEU A 6 -0.41 -5.39 -4.62
N ALA A 7 -0.25 -5.37 -5.94
CA ALA A 7 0.97 -4.90 -6.58
C ALA A 7 1.25 -3.41 -6.28
N ILE A 8 0.20 -2.57 -6.27
CA ILE A 8 0.33 -1.15 -5.89
C ILE A 8 0.73 -1.03 -4.42
N TYR A 9 0.11 -1.80 -3.52
CA TYR A 9 0.45 -1.80 -2.10
C TYR A 9 1.94 -2.11 -1.86
N ILE A 10 2.47 -3.14 -2.53
CA ILE A 10 3.89 -3.52 -2.46
C ILE A 10 4.79 -2.38 -2.96
N LYS A 11 4.48 -1.78 -4.11
CA LYS A 11 5.26 -0.65 -4.63
C LYS A 11 5.29 0.56 -3.69
N LEU A 12 4.20 0.82 -2.97
CA LEU A 12 4.17 1.90 -1.98
C LEU A 12 5.06 1.56 -0.77
N SER A 13 5.17 0.29 -0.37
CA SER A 13 6.10 -0.15 0.67
C SER A 13 7.55 0.02 0.23
N ASP A 14 7.88 -0.38 -1.00
CA ASP A 14 9.22 -0.24 -1.57
C ASP A 14 9.65 1.23 -1.59
N LEU A 15 8.75 2.13 -2.00
CA LEU A 15 9.01 3.56 -2.06
C LEU A 15 9.29 4.18 -0.67
N CYS A 16 8.67 3.64 0.38
CA CYS A 16 8.93 4.06 1.77
C CYS A 16 10.38 3.72 2.18
N GLY A 17 10.85 2.52 1.82
CA GLY A 17 12.24 2.10 2.04
C GLY A 17 13.24 2.92 1.24
N GLU A 18 12.98 3.11 -0.05
CA GLU A 18 13.83 3.93 -0.94
C GLU A 18 13.94 5.38 -0.43
N ALA A 19 12.84 5.97 0.04
CA ALA A 19 12.86 7.32 0.60
C ALA A 19 13.67 7.41 1.91
N ALA A 20 13.63 6.37 2.76
CA ALA A 20 14.48 6.31 3.95
C ALA A 20 15.97 6.24 3.59
N GLU A 21 16.33 5.41 2.61
CA GLU A 21 17.72 5.28 2.13
C GLU A 21 18.24 6.61 1.56
N VAL A 22 17.45 7.29 0.71
CA VAL A 22 17.84 8.58 0.13
C VAL A 22 17.99 9.65 1.22
N THR A 23 17.04 9.73 2.14
CA THR A 23 17.09 10.73 3.22
C THR A 23 18.25 10.44 4.18
N GLU A 24 18.62 9.18 4.43
CA GLU A 24 19.78 8.82 5.26
C GLU A 24 21.12 9.24 4.63
N MET A 25 21.20 9.28 3.30
CA MET A 25 22.40 9.76 2.60
C MET A 25 22.65 11.26 2.84
N ASP A 26 21.60 12.06 2.90
CA ASP A 26 21.67 13.52 3.03
C ASP A 26 21.54 14.01 4.49
N TYR A 27 20.86 13.24 5.34
CA TYR A 27 20.60 13.54 6.74
C TYR A 27 21.13 12.41 7.62
N GLY A 28 21.94 12.73 8.63
CA GLY A 28 22.40 11.72 9.60
C GLY A 28 21.22 10.94 10.19
N GLY A 29 21.37 9.62 10.35
CA GLY A 29 20.28 8.66 10.59
C GLY A 29 19.26 8.99 11.70
N SER A 30 19.55 9.92 12.62
CA SER A 30 18.55 10.36 13.62
C SER A 30 17.46 11.28 13.07
N ALA A 31 17.67 11.95 11.93
CA ALA A 31 16.72 12.91 11.36
C ALA A 31 15.83 12.32 10.26
N VAL A 32 16.15 11.12 9.75
CA VAL A 32 15.48 10.47 8.62
C VAL A 32 13.97 10.32 8.86
N ASN A 33 13.58 9.83 10.04
CA ASN A 33 12.18 9.63 10.39
C ASN A 33 11.39 10.96 10.49
N GLU A 34 12.06 12.03 10.92
CA GLU A 34 11.40 13.33 11.10
C GLU A 34 11.17 14.00 9.74
N VAL A 35 12.19 13.95 8.87
CA VAL A 35 12.14 14.45 7.49
C VAL A 35 11.11 13.68 6.65
N ASN A 36 11.04 12.36 6.80
CA ASN A 36 10.12 11.53 6.01
C ASN A 36 8.70 11.44 6.60
N SER A 37 8.44 11.98 7.79
CA SER A 37 7.18 11.77 8.52
C SER A 37 5.91 12.09 7.71
N GLU A 38 5.87 13.21 6.99
CA GLU A 38 4.71 13.59 6.15
C GLU A 38 4.57 12.67 4.94
N PHE A 39 5.70 12.28 4.34
CA PHE A 39 5.75 11.38 3.20
C PHE A 39 5.28 9.97 3.59
N ASP A 40 5.80 9.42 4.68
CA ASP A 40 5.41 8.12 5.22
C ASP A 40 3.93 8.12 5.62
N SER A 41 3.42 9.21 6.18
CA SER A 41 2.00 9.37 6.49
C SER A 41 1.13 9.35 5.22
N ALA A 42 1.57 10.01 4.16
CA ALA A 42 0.86 10.01 2.88
C ALA A 42 0.85 8.62 2.22
N LEU A 43 1.99 7.93 2.24
CA LEU A 43 2.10 6.55 1.74
C LEU A 43 1.23 5.59 2.54
N GLY A 44 1.23 5.68 3.88
CA GLY A 44 0.38 4.87 4.73
C GLY A 44 -1.12 5.03 4.41
N LYS A 45 -1.58 6.28 4.22
CA LYS A 45 -2.97 6.54 3.80
C LYS A 45 -3.30 5.97 2.41
N ALA A 46 -2.36 6.07 1.47
CA ALA A 46 -2.53 5.49 0.15
C ALA A 46 -2.61 3.95 0.21
N GLN A 47 -1.76 3.33 1.02
CA GLN A 47 -1.76 1.89 1.28
C GLN A 47 -3.08 1.42 1.91
N ASP A 48 -3.61 2.15 2.90
CA ASP A 48 -4.90 1.86 3.53
C ASP A 48 -6.04 1.84 2.50
N GLU A 49 -6.08 2.84 1.62
CA GLU A 49 -7.14 2.93 0.61
C GLU A 49 -7.02 1.83 -0.45
N VAL A 50 -5.79 1.53 -0.90
CA VAL A 50 -5.53 0.43 -1.83
C VAL A 50 -5.92 -0.92 -1.21
N MET A 51 -5.65 -1.13 0.08
CA MET A 51 -6.07 -2.34 0.79
C MET A 51 -7.59 -2.46 0.86
N LYS A 52 -8.31 -1.37 1.14
CA LYS A 52 -9.79 -1.38 1.08
C LYS A 52 -10.30 -1.79 -0.29
N LEU A 53 -9.74 -1.23 -1.36
CA LEU A 53 -10.12 -1.59 -2.74
C LEU A 53 -9.80 -3.06 -3.06
N ALA A 54 -8.68 -3.59 -2.56
CA ALA A 54 -8.34 -5.01 -2.68
C ALA A 54 -9.39 -5.90 -2.00
N VAL A 55 -9.75 -5.58 -0.76
CA VAL A 55 -10.77 -6.31 0.02
C VAL A 55 -12.13 -6.24 -0.67
N MET A 56 -12.57 -5.05 -1.09
CA MET A 56 -13.83 -4.89 -1.83
C MET A 56 -13.87 -5.75 -3.09
N SER A 57 -12.79 -5.72 -3.88
CA SER A 57 -12.69 -6.54 -5.10
C SER A 57 -12.70 -8.04 -4.78
N MET A 58 -12.10 -8.49 -3.68
CA MET A 58 -12.17 -9.89 -3.24
C MET A 58 -13.60 -10.29 -2.85
N THR A 59 -14.28 -9.45 -2.07
CA THR A 59 -15.67 -9.67 -1.66
C THR A 59 -16.60 -9.76 -2.87
N GLU A 60 -16.47 -8.87 -3.84
CA GLU A 60 -17.26 -8.91 -5.09
C GLU A 60 -17.04 -10.19 -5.88
N ASN A 61 -15.78 -10.63 -6.00
CA ASN A 61 -15.44 -11.88 -6.69
C ASN A 61 -16.04 -13.10 -5.96
N LEU A 62 -15.99 -13.12 -4.63
CA LEU A 62 -16.57 -14.19 -3.82
C LEU A 62 -18.10 -14.24 -3.91
N CYS A 63 -18.78 -13.08 -3.83
CA CYS A 63 -20.23 -13.01 -4.01
C CYS A 63 -20.64 -13.50 -5.41
N THR A 64 -19.89 -13.13 -6.44
CA THR A 64 -20.13 -13.61 -7.81
C THR A 64 -19.97 -15.13 -7.91
N LEU A 65 -18.93 -15.69 -7.27
CA LEU A 65 -18.70 -17.14 -7.26
C LEU A 65 -19.81 -17.89 -6.51
N SER A 66 -20.25 -17.37 -5.36
CA SER A 66 -21.35 -17.94 -4.57
C SER A 66 -22.63 -18.04 -5.41
N ASN A 67 -23.00 -16.95 -6.09
CA ASN A 67 -24.21 -16.91 -6.93
C ASN A 67 -24.16 -17.89 -8.11
N ASN A 68 -22.97 -18.17 -8.65
CA ASN A 68 -22.80 -19.13 -9.74
C ASN A 68 -22.75 -20.60 -9.28
N THR A 69 -22.63 -20.85 -7.98
CA THR A 69 -22.58 -22.20 -7.39
C THR A 69 -23.97 -22.65 -6.87
N GLU A 70 -24.95 -21.74 -6.81
CA GLU A 70 -26.33 -22.00 -6.39
C GLU A 70 -27.28 -22.43 -7.54
N LEU A 71 -26.74 -22.86 -8.69
CA LEU A 71 -27.49 -23.41 -9.83
C LEU A 71 -27.35 -24.94 -9.92
#